data_AF-A0A0B9GDP6-F1
#
_entry.id   AF-A0A0B9GDP6-F1
#
_cell.length_a   1.000
_cell.length_b   1.000
_cell.length_c   1.000
_cell.angle_alpha   90.00
_cell.angle_beta   90.00
_cell.angle_gamma   90.00
#
_symmetry.space_group_name_H-M   'P 1'
#
loop_
_entity.id
_entity.type
_entity.pdbx_description
1 polymer ?
#
loop_
_entity_poly.entity_id
_entity_poly.type
_entity_poly.pdbx_seq_one_letter_code
_entity_poly.pdbx_strand_id
1 'polypeptide(L)'
;MNRTVYLNGDYLKETEAKVSIFDRGFLFADAVYEVTAVLGGKLVDNAGHVARLERSCKELGIKMPVTVHELTQIQKRLITINGLKEGGVYLQLTRGEEGDRDFSFGEDVKPTLVLFTQQRALIDSVPAKKGIKVLSMDDIRWRRRDIKTTSLLPACLAKHVAHQAGCDDVWLIEGGFVTEGGSSNAYIVTDDNKIVTRPLSNDILHGITRSSLLQLAKDCNLAVEERAFTIEEAYRAKEAFVSSATTFIWPVVSIDGNTIGSGKPGEIASKLRDIYIQTAMELAK
;
A
#
# COMPACT_ATOMS: atom_id res chain seq x y z
N MET A 1 8.70 16.97 -19.68
CA MET A 1 9.98 17.04 -18.96
C MET A 1 10.22 15.68 -18.35
N ASN A 2 11.39 15.08 -18.53
CA ASN A 2 11.71 13.77 -17.96
C ASN A 2 11.88 13.92 -16.46
N ARG A 3 11.22 13.05 -15.69
CA ARG A 3 11.31 13.02 -14.23
C ARG A 3 12.72 12.62 -13.78
N THR A 4 13.22 13.20 -12.69
CA THR A 4 14.44 12.75 -12.02
C THR A 4 14.13 11.58 -11.11
N VAL A 5 14.94 10.53 -11.17
CA VAL A 5 14.85 9.34 -10.30
C VAL A 5 16.15 9.17 -9.54
N TYR A 6 16.10 8.43 -8.43
CA TYR A 6 17.28 8.04 -7.68
C TYR A 6 17.61 6.58 -7.97
N LEU A 7 18.88 6.29 -8.27
CA LEU A 7 19.40 4.94 -8.46
C LEU A 7 20.79 4.84 -7.84
N ASN A 8 20.96 4.02 -6.80
CA ASN A 8 22.25 3.67 -6.20
C ASN A 8 23.17 4.86 -5.81
N GLY A 9 22.60 6.01 -5.46
CA GLY A 9 23.35 7.22 -5.09
C GLY A 9 23.16 8.39 -6.04
N ASP A 10 22.81 8.10 -7.30
CA ASP A 10 22.74 9.08 -8.37
C ASP A 10 21.33 9.60 -8.61
N TYR A 11 21.22 10.88 -8.97
CA TYR A 11 19.98 11.52 -9.41
C TYR A 11 20.03 11.67 -10.93
N LEU A 12 19.30 10.83 -11.63
CA LEU A 12 19.39 10.67 -13.09
C LEU A 12 18.05 11.02 -13.76
N LYS A 13 18.05 11.28 -15.07
CA LYS A 13 16.79 11.27 -15.83
C LYS A 13 16.24 9.85 -15.85
N GLU A 14 14.92 9.68 -15.76
CA GLU A 14 14.31 8.34 -15.73
C GLU A 14 14.67 7.46 -16.93
N THR A 15 14.96 8.06 -18.09
CA THR A 15 15.40 7.37 -19.31
C THR A 15 16.83 6.84 -19.26
N GLU A 16 17.63 7.29 -18.29
CA GLU A 16 19.04 6.93 -18.10
C GLU A 16 19.22 5.89 -16.99
N ALA A 17 18.22 5.71 -16.12
CA ALA A 17 18.25 4.74 -15.04
C ALA A 17 18.16 3.30 -15.60
N LYS A 18 19.20 2.50 -15.36
CA LYS A 18 19.31 1.11 -15.83
C LYS A 18 19.70 0.21 -14.66
N VAL A 19 19.01 -0.90 -14.53
CA VAL A 19 19.33 -1.98 -13.59
C VAL A 19 19.80 -3.19 -14.41
N SER A 20 20.72 -3.99 -13.87
CA SER A 20 21.17 -5.22 -14.52
C SER A 20 20.01 -6.18 -14.73
N ILE A 21 20.03 -6.91 -15.86
CA ILE A 21 19.10 -8.03 -16.09
C ILE A 21 19.36 -9.20 -15.14
N PHE A 22 20.52 -9.23 -14.48
CA PHE A 22 20.89 -10.22 -13.48
C PHE A 22 20.55 -9.76 -12.05
N ASP A 23 19.94 -8.58 -11.89
CA ASP A 23 19.42 -8.16 -10.59
C ASP A 23 18.34 -9.14 -10.11
N ARG A 24 18.49 -9.65 -8.89
CA ARG A 24 17.59 -10.67 -8.33
C ARG A 24 16.17 -10.15 -8.12
N GLY A 25 15.98 -8.84 -7.99
CA GLY A 25 14.66 -8.22 -8.00
C GLY A 25 13.95 -8.42 -9.35
N PHE A 26 14.69 -8.38 -10.46
CA PHE A 26 14.16 -8.66 -11.80
C PHE A 26 13.94 -10.17 -12.02
N LEU A 27 14.89 -11.01 -11.62
CA LEU A 27 14.84 -12.45 -11.89
C LEU A 27 13.89 -13.24 -10.97
N PHE A 28 13.73 -12.81 -9.72
CA PHE A 28 13.10 -13.61 -8.67
C PHE A 28 12.11 -12.85 -7.78
N ALA A 29 11.90 -11.56 -8.03
CA ALA A 29 11.19 -10.67 -7.11
C ALA A 29 11.81 -10.66 -5.70
N ASP A 30 13.13 -10.86 -5.63
CA ASP A 30 13.93 -10.80 -4.40
C ASP A 30 14.20 -9.34 -4.00
N ALA A 31 13.11 -8.68 -3.63
CA ALA A 31 13.07 -7.25 -3.37
C ALA A 31 11.90 -6.87 -2.45
N VAL A 32 12.07 -5.76 -1.76
CA VAL A 32 11.04 -5.07 -0.99
C VAL A 32 10.75 -3.70 -1.58
N TYR A 33 9.57 -3.16 -1.30
CA TYR A 33 9.20 -1.84 -1.79
C TYR A 33 8.35 -1.07 -0.79
N GLU A 34 8.33 0.25 -0.93
CA GLU A 34 7.45 1.15 -0.19
C GLU A 34 6.81 2.18 -1.10
N VAL A 35 5.65 2.68 -0.66
CA VAL A 35 4.99 3.84 -1.27
C VAL A 35 4.57 4.77 -0.14
N THR A 36 5.17 5.95 -0.10
CA THR A 36 4.85 7.00 0.87
C THR A 36 4.10 8.13 0.19
N ALA A 37 2.95 8.53 0.74
CA ALA A 37 2.19 9.64 0.21
C ALA A 37 2.89 10.99 0.43
N VAL A 38 2.64 11.92 -0.49
CA VAL A 38 3.13 13.29 -0.45
C VAL A 38 1.94 14.23 -0.55
N LEU A 39 1.81 15.13 0.43
CA LEU A 39 0.80 16.20 0.45
C LEU A 39 1.50 17.54 0.73
N GLY A 40 1.17 18.57 -0.04
CA GLY A 40 1.84 19.88 0.06
C GLY A 40 3.36 19.83 -0.15
N GLY A 41 3.87 18.80 -0.84
CA GLY A 41 5.32 18.55 -1.00
C GLY A 41 6.01 17.99 0.25
N LYS A 42 5.26 17.43 1.19
CA LYS A 42 5.76 16.83 2.43
C LYS A 42 5.34 15.37 2.54
N LEU A 43 6.16 14.55 3.19
CA LEU A 43 5.90 13.12 3.34
C LEU A 43 4.86 12.88 4.45
N VAL A 44 3.92 11.96 4.20
CA VAL A 44 2.89 11.52 5.17
C VAL A 44 3.31 10.18 5.77
N ASP A 45 3.26 10.05 7.10
CA ASP A 45 3.55 8.83 7.86
C ASP A 45 4.90 8.14 7.53
N ASN A 46 5.90 8.89 7.05
CA ASN A 46 7.15 8.32 6.52
C ASN A 46 7.89 7.43 7.53
N ALA A 47 7.86 7.79 8.82
CA ALA A 47 8.51 7.01 9.86
C ALA A 47 7.97 5.57 9.92
N GLY A 48 6.64 5.39 9.78
CA GLY A 48 6.03 4.06 9.72
C GLY A 48 6.44 3.30 8.46
N HIS A 49 6.49 3.98 7.31
CA HIS A 49 6.92 3.38 6.04
C HIS A 49 8.37 2.89 6.09
N VAL A 50 9.29 3.72 6.60
CA VAL A 50 10.70 3.34 6.71
C VAL A 50 10.90 2.20 7.73
N ALA A 51 10.19 2.23 8.86
CA ALA A 51 10.25 1.13 9.83
C ALA A 51 9.75 -0.20 9.24
N ARG A 52 8.70 -0.18 8.40
CA ARG A 52 8.20 -1.37 7.70
C ARG A 52 9.16 -1.84 6.60
N LEU A 53 9.84 -0.92 5.92
CA LEU A 53 10.91 -1.25 5.00
C LEU A 53 12.03 -2.00 5.72
N GLU A 54 12.53 -1.47 6.84
CA GLU A 54 13.58 -2.12 7.66
C GLU A 54 13.16 -3.51 8.13
N ARG A 55 11.92 -3.66 8.61
CA ARG A 55 11.35 -4.96 8.96
C ARG A 55 11.35 -5.92 7.76
N SER A 56 10.85 -5.49 6.60
CA SER A 56 10.77 -6.34 5.41
C SER A 56 12.16 -6.74 4.91
N CYS A 57 13.13 -5.82 4.98
CA CYS A 57 14.53 -6.09 4.69
C CYS A 57 15.10 -7.16 5.64
N LYS A 58 14.85 -7.02 6.94
CA LYS A 58 15.28 -8.00 7.96
C LYS A 58 14.69 -9.39 7.71
N GLU A 59 13.40 -9.50 7.39
CA GLU A 59 12.72 -10.77 7.10
C GLU A 59 13.30 -11.49 5.87
N LEU A 60 13.83 -10.74 4.90
CA LEU A 60 14.49 -11.30 3.72
C LEU A 60 16.02 -11.33 3.80
N GLY A 61 16.62 -10.86 4.89
CA GLY A 61 18.07 -10.71 5.00
C GLY A 61 18.68 -9.77 3.96
N ILE A 62 17.96 -8.73 3.53
CA ILE A 62 18.47 -7.68 2.64
C ILE A 62 19.10 -6.59 3.51
N LYS A 63 20.36 -6.22 3.25
CA LYS A 63 21.04 -5.12 3.95
C LYS A 63 20.50 -3.78 3.41
N MET A 64 20.27 -2.80 4.29
CA MET A 64 19.94 -1.44 3.85
C MET A 64 21.22 -0.72 3.40
N PRO A 65 21.29 -0.16 2.18
CA PRO A 65 22.51 0.50 1.68
C PRO A 65 22.69 1.92 2.21
N VAL A 66 21.67 2.47 2.88
CA VAL A 66 21.65 3.80 3.48
C VAL A 66 20.92 3.75 4.82
N THR A 67 21.22 4.70 5.69
CA THR A 67 20.50 4.88 6.97
C THR A 67 19.07 5.39 6.76
N VAL A 68 18.21 5.21 7.77
CA VAL A 68 16.85 5.77 7.80
C VAL A 68 16.84 7.29 7.56
N HIS A 69 17.81 7.99 8.14
CA HIS A 69 17.94 9.43 7.99
C HIS A 69 18.27 9.81 6.54
N GLU A 70 19.30 9.18 5.96
CA GLU A 70 19.70 9.41 4.57
C GLU A 70 18.58 9.08 3.59
N LEU A 71 17.87 7.96 3.82
CA LEU A 71 16.71 7.58 3.01
C LEU A 71 15.64 8.67 3.00
N THR A 72 15.32 9.21 4.18
CA THR A 72 14.36 10.32 4.30
C THR A 72 14.84 11.56 3.55
N GLN A 73 16.14 11.88 3.60
CA GLN A 73 16.70 13.00 2.82
C GLN A 73 16.64 12.75 1.31
N ILE A 74 16.87 11.53 0.85
CA ILE A 74 16.74 11.16 -0.57
C ILE A 74 15.30 11.37 -1.05
N GLN A 75 14.30 10.91 -0.29
CA GLN A 75 12.89 11.13 -0.61
C GLN A 75 12.55 12.62 -0.70
N LYS A 76 12.96 13.42 0.31
CA LYS A 76 12.72 14.88 0.34
C LYS A 76 13.39 15.62 -0.82
N ARG A 77 14.62 15.22 -1.17
CA ARG A 77 15.35 15.79 -2.31
C ARG A 77 14.66 15.44 -3.63
N LEU A 78 14.20 14.20 -3.84
CA LEU A 78 13.43 13.83 -5.02
C LEU A 78 12.11 14.60 -5.15
N ILE A 79 11.39 14.80 -4.04
CA ILE A 79 10.16 15.60 -4.02
C ILE A 79 10.44 17.03 -4.49
N THR A 80 11.53 17.63 -4.00
CA THR A 80 11.94 18.99 -4.32
C THR A 80 12.38 19.13 -5.78
N ILE A 81 13.27 18.25 -6.26
CA ILE A 81 13.78 18.28 -7.65
C ILE A 81 12.64 18.11 -8.66
N ASN A 82 11.69 17.21 -8.38
CA ASN A 82 10.57 16.95 -9.28
C ASN A 82 9.37 17.89 -9.06
N GLY A 83 9.45 18.83 -8.11
CA GLY A 83 8.36 19.75 -7.80
C GLY A 83 7.06 19.05 -7.35
N LEU A 84 7.14 17.84 -6.79
CA LEU A 84 5.96 17.06 -6.42
C LEU A 84 5.21 17.75 -5.27
N LYS A 85 3.96 18.12 -5.49
CA LYS A 85 3.07 18.68 -4.46
C LYS A 85 2.12 17.64 -3.88
N GLU A 86 1.58 16.78 -4.73
CA GLU A 86 0.61 15.77 -4.36
C GLU A 86 0.86 14.48 -5.15
N GLY A 87 0.93 13.35 -4.44
CA GLY A 87 1.17 12.05 -5.04
C GLY A 87 1.92 11.12 -4.11
N GLY A 88 2.91 10.37 -4.62
CA GLY A 88 3.70 9.47 -3.78
C GLY A 88 5.16 9.36 -4.20
N VAL A 89 5.99 8.88 -3.27
CA VAL A 89 7.34 8.39 -3.55
C VAL A 89 7.29 6.87 -3.51
N TYR A 90 7.59 6.25 -4.64
CA TYR A 90 7.87 4.81 -4.70
C TYR A 90 9.34 4.59 -4.38
N LEU A 91 9.62 3.57 -3.56
CA LEU A 91 10.95 3.05 -3.30
C LEU A 91 10.95 1.55 -3.54
N GLN A 92 12.00 1.02 -4.14
CA GLN A 92 12.28 -0.42 -4.19
C GLN A 92 13.73 -0.68 -3.86
N LEU A 93 13.95 -1.72 -3.05
CA LEU A 93 15.25 -2.23 -2.68
C LEU A 93 15.32 -3.71 -3.03
N THR A 94 16.20 -4.07 -3.94
CA THR A 94 16.45 -5.47 -4.34
C THR A 94 17.67 -6.00 -3.61
N ARG A 95 17.83 -7.33 -3.55
CA ARG A 95 19.08 -7.94 -3.06
C ARG A 95 20.29 -7.52 -3.89
N GLY A 96 20.09 -7.16 -5.16
CA GLY A 96 21.13 -6.76 -6.11
C GLY A 96 21.49 -7.86 -7.09
N GLU A 97 22.63 -7.70 -7.74
CA GLU A 97 23.23 -8.65 -8.68
C GLU A 97 24.46 -9.31 -8.05
N GLU A 98 24.62 -10.61 -8.25
CA GLU A 98 25.76 -11.39 -7.72
C GLU A 98 26.43 -12.28 -8.77
N GLY A 99 26.23 -11.98 -10.05
CA GLY A 99 26.72 -12.77 -11.18
C GLY A 99 25.58 -13.45 -11.92
N ASP A 100 25.75 -14.73 -12.27
CA ASP A 100 24.78 -15.49 -13.06
C ASP A 100 23.55 -15.89 -12.23
N ARG A 101 22.48 -16.33 -12.91
CA ARG A 101 21.20 -16.68 -12.31
C ARG A 101 21.29 -17.96 -11.46
N ASP A 102 21.25 -17.79 -10.13
CA ASP A 102 21.12 -18.87 -9.14
C ASP A 102 20.01 -18.56 -8.11
N PHE A 103 19.37 -19.61 -7.58
CA PHE A 103 18.39 -19.43 -6.51
C PHE A 103 19.04 -19.07 -5.17
N SER A 104 20.21 -19.65 -4.89
CA SER A 104 21.03 -19.30 -3.73
C SER A 104 21.61 -17.89 -3.88
N PHE A 105 21.96 -17.27 -2.75
CA PHE A 105 22.57 -15.94 -2.72
C PHE A 105 23.65 -15.84 -1.66
N GLY A 106 24.65 -15.01 -1.94
CA GLY A 106 25.74 -14.68 -1.02
C GLY A 106 25.32 -13.73 0.10
N GLU A 107 26.14 -13.64 1.14
CA GLU A 107 25.88 -12.74 2.27
C GLU A 107 26.24 -11.27 1.97
N ASP A 108 27.07 -11.02 0.96
CA ASP A 108 27.66 -9.71 0.66
C ASP A 108 27.19 -9.11 -0.68
N VAL A 109 26.03 -9.55 -1.18
CA VAL A 109 25.42 -8.94 -2.36
C VAL A 109 25.11 -7.46 -2.08
N LYS A 110 25.55 -6.58 -2.98
CA LYS A 110 25.28 -5.14 -2.88
C LYS A 110 23.85 -4.85 -3.37
N PRO A 111 22.95 -4.35 -2.49
CA PRO A 111 21.57 -4.06 -2.84
C PRO A 111 21.42 -2.97 -3.91
N THR A 112 20.39 -3.07 -4.76
CA THR A 112 19.99 -2.00 -5.69
C THR A 112 18.85 -1.19 -5.08
N LEU A 113 19.05 0.11 -4.88
CA LEU A 113 18.05 1.04 -4.36
C LEU A 113 17.55 2.00 -5.45
N VAL A 114 16.24 1.96 -5.71
CA VAL A 114 15.55 2.81 -6.70
C VAL A 114 14.45 3.62 -6.02
N LEU A 115 14.37 4.91 -6.32
CA LEU A 115 13.23 5.74 -5.92
C LEU A 115 12.76 6.64 -7.07
N PHE A 116 11.46 6.89 -7.13
CA PHE A 116 10.87 7.88 -8.03
C PHE A 116 9.58 8.47 -7.48
N THR A 117 9.23 9.68 -7.93
CA THR A 117 7.97 10.35 -7.59
C THR A 117 6.85 10.00 -8.56
N GLN A 118 5.61 9.94 -8.10
CA GLN A 118 4.43 9.79 -8.95
C GLN A 118 3.44 10.89 -8.60
N GLN A 119 3.13 11.77 -9.55
CA GLN A 119 2.11 12.79 -9.36
C GLN A 119 0.72 12.14 -9.42
N ARG A 120 -0.12 12.41 -8.42
CA ARG A 120 -1.49 11.87 -8.35
C ARG A 120 -2.35 12.72 -7.43
N ALA A 121 -3.60 12.94 -7.82
CA ALA A 121 -4.62 13.49 -6.92
C ALA A 121 -5.01 12.43 -5.87
N LEU A 122 -4.65 12.70 -4.62
CA LEU A 122 -4.94 11.87 -3.45
C LEU A 122 -6.12 12.41 -2.66
N ILE A 123 -6.24 13.73 -2.51
CA ILE A 123 -7.31 14.41 -1.77
C ILE A 123 -8.59 14.40 -2.61
N ASP A 124 -8.56 15.06 -3.77
CA ASP A 124 -9.69 15.11 -4.71
C ASP A 124 -9.74 13.87 -5.60
N SER A 125 -10.12 12.74 -5.01
CA SER A 125 -10.14 11.44 -5.66
C SER A 125 -11.57 11.03 -6.05
N VAL A 126 -11.81 10.75 -7.33
CA VAL A 126 -13.12 10.27 -7.82
C VAL A 126 -13.61 9.00 -7.08
N PRO A 127 -12.77 7.97 -6.88
CA PRO A 127 -13.13 6.81 -6.05
C PRO A 127 -13.55 7.16 -4.62
N ALA A 128 -12.96 8.18 -4.00
CA ALA A 128 -13.36 8.62 -2.67
C ALA A 128 -14.76 9.25 -2.66
N LYS A 129 -15.10 9.99 -3.71
CA LYS A 129 -16.39 10.69 -3.85
C LYS A 129 -17.54 9.78 -4.29
N LYS A 130 -17.26 8.77 -5.12
CA LYS A 130 -18.28 7.88 -5.71
C LYS A 130 -18.35 6.51 -5.05
N GLY A 131 -17.28 6.10 -4.37
CA GLY A 131 -17.07 4.73 -3.94
C GLY A 131 -16.55 3.84 -5.07
N ILE A 132 -16.01 2.68 -4.69
CA ILE A 132 -15.48 1.65 -5.57
C ILE A 132 -16.36 0.39 -5.57
N LYS A 133 -16.25 -0.37 -6.65
CA LYS A 133 -16.78 -1.74 -6.75
C LYS A 133 -15.66 -2.74 -6.56
N VAL A 134 -15.95 -3.80 -5.82
CA VAL A 134 -14.99 -4.85 -5.48
C VAL A 134 -15.47 -6.20 -5.99
N LEU A 135 -14.56 -6.98 -6.54
CA LEU A 135 -14.76 -8.41 -6.81
C LEU A 135 -14.11 -9.23 -5.69
N SER A 136 -14.73 -10.31 -5.22
CA SER A 136 -14.07 -11.28 -4.34
C SER A 136 -13.38 -12.39 -5.14
N MET A 137 -12.20 -12.79 -4.69
CA MET A 137 -11.39 -13.83 -5.34
C MET A 137 -10.58 -14.62 -4.32
N ASP A 138 -10.28 -15.88 -4.61
CA ASP A 138 -9.40 -16.70 -3.76
C ASP A 138 -7.99 -16.09 -3.66
N ASP A 139 -7.45 -16.08 -2.44
CA ASP A 139 -6.12 -15.55 -2.14
C ASP A 139 -5.02 -16.58 -2.47
N ILE A 140 -4.57 -16.59 -3.71
CA ILE A 140 -3.49 -17.47 -4.18
C ILE A 140 -2.08 -16.93 -3.87
N ARG A 141 -1.95 -15.86 -3.07
CA ARG A 141 -0.65 -15.30 -2.68
C ARG A 141 0.07 -16.22 -1.70
N TRP A 142 1.39 -16.06 -1.60
CA TRP A 142 2.22 -16.76 -0.62
C TRP A 142 1.80 -16.49 0.83
N ARG A 143 2.35 -17.25 1.78
CA ARG A 143 2.00 -17.17 3.22
C ARG A 143 2.80 -16.15 4.04
N ARG A 144 3.48 -15.20 3.39
CA ARG A 144 4.28 -14.13 4.03
C ARG A 144 3.85 -12.74 3.56
N ARG A 145 2.52 -12.49 3.52
CA ARG A 145 1.92 -11.23 3.02
C ARG A 145 2.24 -10.05 3.93
N ASP A 146 2.73 -10.34 5.14
CA ASP A 146 3.29 -9.36 6.07
C ASP A 146 4.59 -8.70 5.55
N ILE A 147 5.32 -9.33 4.63
CA ILE A 147 6.52 -8.75 4.00
C ILE A 147 6.10 -8.01 2.73
N LYS A 148 6.47 -6.73 2.61
CA LYS A 148 6.11 -5.91 1.46
C LYS A 148 7.05 -6.12 0.27
N THR A 149 6.91 -7.25 -0.42
CA THR A 149 7.78 -7.66 -1.53
C THR A 149 7.23 -7.27 -2.91
N THR A 150 8.08 -7.37 -3.94
CA THR A 150 7.68 -7.16 -5.34
C THR A 150 7.07 -8.40 -5.99
N SER A 151 6.84 -9.49 -5.25
CA SER A 151 6.13 -10.70 -5.71
C SER A 151 4.62 -10.45 -5.88
N LEU A 152 4.28 -9.46 -6.70
CA LEU A 152 2.96 -8.86 -6.83
C LEU A 152 2.12 -9.49 -7.95
N LEU A 153 2.66 -10.44 -8.71
CA LEU A 153 1.97 -11.04 -9.86
C LEU A 153 0.56 -11.56 -9.52
N PRO A 154 0.33 -12.30 -8.41
CA PRO A 154 -1.03 -12.71 -8.05
C PRO A 154 -2.00 -11.54 -7.85
N ALA A 155 -1.56 -10.47 -7.19
CA ALA A 155 -2.37 -9.26 -6.98
C ALA A 155 -2.65 -8.53 -8.30
N CYS A 156 -1.66 -8.46 -9.21
CA CYS A 156 -1.84 -7.91 -10.55
C CYS A 156 -2.89 -8.69 -11.35
N LEU A 157 -2.83 -10.03 -11.33
CA LEU A 157 -3.80 -10.89 -12.02
C LEU A 157 -5.20 -10.72 -11.45
N ALA A 158 -5.34 -10.71 -10.11
CA ALA A 158 -6.63 -10.51 -9.45
C ALA A 158 -7.25 -9.14 -9.80
N LYS A 159 -6.46 -8.07 -9.76
CA LYS A 159 -6.92 -6.73 -10.18
C LYS A 159 -7.29 -6.67 -11.66
N HIS A 160 -6.56 -7.38 -12.52
CA HIS A 160 -6.88 -7.44 -13.94
C HIS A 160 -8.25 -8.09 -14.17
N VAL A 161 -8.52 -9.21 -13.50
CA VAL A 161 -9.82 -9.89 -13.55
C VAL A 161 -10.94 -9.00 -13.00
N ALA A 162 -10.73 -8.35 -11.86
CA ALA A 162 -11.69 -7.40 -11.30
C ALA A 162 -12.03 -6.26 -12.29
N HIS A 163 -11.02 -5.69 -12.95
CA HIS A 163 -11.22 -4.65 -13.95
C HIS A 163 -12.00 -5.14 -15.18
N GLN A 164 -11.72 -6.37 -15.66
CA GLN A 164 -12.49 -6.98 -16.75
C GLN A 164 -13.96 -7.21 -16.35
N ALA A 165 -14.25 -7.43 -15.08
CA ALA A 165 -15.59 -7.54 -14.52
C ALA A 165 -16.24 -6.18 -14.19
N GLY A 166 -15.60 -5.05 -14.51
CA GLY A 166 -16.11 -3.71 -14.23
C GLY A 166 -16.02 -3.29 -12.75
N CYS A 167 -15.14 -3.94 -11.98
CA CYS A 167 -14.79 -3.58 -10.60
C CYS A 167 -13.48 -2.78 -10.57
N ASP A 168 -13.29 -1.97 -9.52
CA ASP A 168 -12.13 -1.08 -9.36
C ASP A 168 -11.01 -1.71 -8.52
N ASP A 169 -11.35 -2.65 -7.62
CA ASP A 169 -10.40 -3.40 -6.81
C ASP A 169 -10.92 -4.83 -6.57
N VAL A 170 -10.12 -5.63 -5.87
CA VAL A 170 -10.44 -7.00 -5.46
C VAL A 170 -10.33 -7.13 -3.95
N TRP A 171 -11.17 -7.95 -3.31
CA TRP A 171 -10.97 -8.46 -1.95
C TRP A 171 -10.61 -9.94 -2.02
N LEU A 172 -9.50 -10.29 -1.39
CA LEU A 172 -8.96 -11.64 -1.43
C LEU A 172 -9.49 -12.48 -0.26
N ILE A 173 -9.79 -13.74 -0.53
CA ILE A 173 -10.48 -14.65 0.39
C ILE A 173 -9.60 -15.87 0.69
N GLU A 174 -9.48 -16.20 1.98
CA GLU A 174 -8.80 -17.42 2.43
C GLU A 174 -9.61 -18.09 3.54
N GLY A 175 -9.96 -19.37 3.35
CA GLY A 175 -10.76 -20.11 4.33
C GLY A 175 -12.15 -19.51 4.56
N GLY A 176 -12.73 -18.83 3.56
CA GLY A 176 -14.03 -18.15 3.66
C GLY A 176 -14.00 -16.77 4.32
N PHE A 177 -12.81 -16.31 4.76
CA PHE A 177 -12.64 -14.99 5.38
C PHE A 177 -11.90 -14.04 4.44
N VAL A 178 -12.29 -12.77 4.48
CA VAL A 178 -11.55 -11.71 3.80
C VAL A 178 -10.17 -11.57 4.44
N THR A 179 -9.13 -11.53 3.62
CA THR A 179 -7.76 -11.19 4.05
C THR A 179 -7.56 -9.69 3.91
N GLU A 180 -7.34 -9.21 2.69
CA GLU A 180 -7.19 -7.80 2.34
C GLU A 180 -7.53 -7.57 0.86
N GLY A 181 -7.43 -6.31 0.40
CA GLY A 181 -7.62 -5.97 -1.00
C GLY A 181 -6.39 -6.24 -1.87
N GLY A 182 -6.51 -6.06 -3.18
CA GLY A 182 -5.40 -6.30 -4.12
C GLY A 182 -4.16 -5.43 -3.87
N SER A 183 -4.32 -4.26 -3.23
CA SER A 183 -3.20 -3.43 -2.77
C SER A 183 -3.58 -2.53 -1.59
N SER A 184 -4.47 -3.00 -0.72
CA SER A 184 -5.13 -2.19 0.31
C SER A 184 -5.58 -3.10 1.46
N ASN A 185 -5.75 -2.57 2.67
CA ASN A 185 -6.43 -3.30 3.75
C ASN A 185 -7.95 -3.14 3.61
N ALA A 186 -8.73 -4.14 4.05
CA ALA A 186 -10.18 -4.18 3.95
C ALA A 186 -10.87 -3.98 5.32
N TYR A 187 -12.03 -3.33 5.28
CA TYR A 187 -12.82 -2.99 6.47
C TYR A 187 -14.30 -3.07 6.15
N ILE A 188 -15.08 -3.47 7.15
CA ILE A 188 -16.53 -3.33 7.14
C ILE A 188 -16.97 -2.52 8.36
N VAL A 189 -18.16 -1.95 8.27
CA VAL A 189 -18.85 -1.30 9.38
C VAL A 189 -20.14 -2.06 9.63
N THR A 190 -20.31 -2.54 10.86
CA THR A 190 -21.53 -3.27 11.28
C THR A 190 -22.71 -2.33 11.50
N ASP A 191 -23.91 -2.88 11.62
CA ASP A 191 -25.13 -2.10 11.88
C ASP A 191 -25.05 -1.28 13.18
N ASP A 192 -24.31 -1.76 14.18
CA ASP A 192 -24.04 -1.07 15.44
C ASP A 192 -22.81 -0.13 15.38
N ASN A 193 -22.40 0.28 14.17
CA ASN A 193 -21.32 1.24 13.91
C ASN A 193 -19.92 0.81 14.40
N LYS A 194 -19.64 -0.49 14.49
CA LYS A 194 -18.28 -0.98 14.77
C LYS A 194 -17.51 -1.18 13.49
N ILE A 195 -16.28 -0.69 13.46
CA ILE A 195 -15.33 -0.93 12.37
C ILE A 195 -14.68 -2.28 12.62
N VAL A 196 -14.82 -3.20 11.67
CA VAL A 196 -14.20 -4.53 11.73
C VAL A 196 -13.10 -4.63 10.69
N THR A 197 -11.93 -5.09 11.10
CA THR A 197 -10.83 -5.40 10.18
C THR A 197 -10.03 -6.59 10.69
N ARG A 198 -9.39 -7.33 9.78
CA ARG A 198 -8.62 -8.51 10.14
C ARG A 198 -7.44 -8.13 11.07
N PRO A 199 -7.14 -8.92 12.12
CA PRO A 199 -5.98 -8.70 12.97
C PRO A 199 -4.68 -8.88 12.19
N LEU A 200 -3.60 -8.26 12.68
CA LEU A 200 -2.27 -8.42 12.08
C LEU A 200 -1.77 -9.86 12.24
N SER A 201 -1.39 -10.47 11.12
CA SER A 201 -0.77 -11.79 11.04
C SER A 201 0.14 -11.84 9.80
N ASN A 202 0.52 -13.03 9.34
CA ASN A 202 1.19 -13.21 8.04
C ASN A 202 0.21 -13.20 6.85
N ASP A 203 -1.10 -13.12 7.11
CA ASP A 203 -2.14 -13.22 6.09
C ASP A 203 -2.43 -11.88 5.41
N ILE A 204 -1.96 -10.77 5.98
CA ILE A 204 -2.17 -9.41 5.49
C ILE A 204 -0.94 -8.55 5.65
N LEU A 205 -0.82 -7.50 4.84
CA LEU A 205 0.20 -6.50 5.04
C LEU A 205 -0.17 -5.58 6.21
N HIS A 206 0.80 -5.31 7.07
CA HIS A 206 0.65 -4.36 8.19
C HIS A 206 0.65 -2.93 7.65
N GLY A 207 -0.54 -2.44 7.26
CA GLY A 207 -0.70 -1.12 6.64
C GLY A 207 -0.32 0.04 7.56
N ILE A 208 0.44 1.02 7.04
CA ILE A 208 0.74 2.26 7.78
C ILE A 208 -0.52 3.12 7.92
N THR A 209 -1.24 3.34 6.83
CA THR A 209 -2.56 4.00 6.84
C THR A 209 -3.55 3.27 7.74
N ARG A 210 -3.53 1.92 7.79
CA ARG A 210 -4.32 1.13 8.74
C ARG A 210 -4.00 1.53 10.18
N SER A 211 -2.72 1.55 10.55
CA SER A 211 -2.30 1.93 11.91
C SER A 211 -2.80 3.33 12.29
N SER A 212 -2.59 4.32 11.42
CA SER A 212 -3.04 5.70 11.65
C SER A 212 -4.56 5.79 11.74
N LEU A 213 -5.29 5.09 10.86
CA LEU A 213 -6.75 5.06 10.84
C LEU A 213 -7.33 4.44 12.11
N LEU A 214 -6.80 3.31 12.58
CA LEU A 214 -7.27 2.67 13.80
C LEU A 214 -7.01 3.53 15.05
N GLN A 215 -5.93 4.30 15.06
CA GLN A 215 -5.68 5.27 16.13
C GLN A 215 -6.70 6.43 16.06
N LEU A 216 -6.90 7.03 14.89
CA LEU A 216 -7.88 8.11 14.70
C LEU A 216 -9.32 7.66 15.03
N ALA A 217 -9.69 6.43 14.71
CA ALA A 217 -10.97 5.86 15.08
C ALA A 217 -11.16 5.83 16.60
N LYS A 218 -10.14 5.38 17.35
CA LYS A 218 -10.14 5.39 18.83
C LYS A 218 -10.26 6.81 19.38
N ASP A 219 -9.48 7.74 18.84
CA ASP A 219 -9.50 9.16 19.26
C ASP A 219 -10.88 9.82 19.02
N CYS A 220 -11.62 9.32 18.03
CA CYS A 220 -12.98 9.76 17.70
C CYS A 220 -14.09 8.97 18.41
N ASN A 221 -13.75 8.10 19.37
CA ASN A 221 -14.67 7.20 20.06
C ASN A 221 -15.47 6.27 19.11
N LEU A 222 -14.87 5.88 17.98
CA LEU A 222 -15.42 4.85 17.12
C LEU A 222 -14.93 3.48 17.60
N ALA A 223 -15.86 2.54 17.75
CA ALA A 223 -15.54 1.19 18.16
C ALA A 223 -14.82 0.45 17.02
N VAL A 224 -13.68 -0.18 17.35
CA VAL A 224 -12.87 -0.98 16.44
C VAL A 224 -12.78 -2.41 16.97
N GLU A 225 -13.05 -3.38 16.11
CA GLU A 225 -12.91 -4.81 16.41
C GLU A 225 -11.92 -5.44 15.43
N GLU A 226 -10.79 -5.92 15.95
CA GLU A 226 -9.80 -6.63 15.14
C GLU A 226 -10.10 -8.14 15.10
N ARG A 227 -10.97 -8.55 14.16
CA ARG A 227 -11.31 -9.96 13.90
C ARG A 227 -11.45 -10.25 12.41
N ALA A 228 -11.35 -11.51 12.05
CA ALA A 228 -11.73 -11.94 10.71
C ALA A 228 -13.24 -11.76 10.48
N PHE A 229 -13.61 -11.46 9.24
CA PHE A 229 -15.00 -11.38 8.78
C PHE A 229 -15.13 -12.13 7.45
N THR A 230 -16.30 -12.73 7.22
CA THR A 230 -16.57 -13.49 6.00
C THR A 230 -17.03 -12.56 4.89
N ILE A 231 -16.98 -13.04 3.64
CA ILE A 231 -17.55 -12.29 2.51
C ILE A 231 -19.07 -12.10 2.67
N GLU A 232 -19.76 -13.09 3.23
CA GLU A 232 -21.20 -13.03 3.54
C GLU A 232 -21.54 -11.96 4.59
N GLU A 233 -20.68 -11.78 5.59
CA GLU A 233 -20.80 -10.69 6.55
C GLU A 233 -20.60 -9.34 5.85
N ALA A 234 -19.63 -9.24 4.94
CA ALA A 234 -19.37 -8.02 4.19
C ALA A 234 -20.54 -7.61 3.29
N TYR A 235 -21.24 -8.55 2.64
CA TYR A 235 -22.45 -8.25 1.86
C TYR A 235 -23.56 -7.61 2.68
N ARG A 236 -23.58 -7.87 3.99
CA ARG A 236 -24.60 -7.36 4.93
C ARG A 236 -24.14 -6.14 5.71
N ALA A 237 -22.90 -5.68 5.49
CA ALA A 237 -22.34 -4.56 6.22
C ALA A 237 -23.09 -3.26 5.92
N LYS A 238 -23.18 -2.39 6.94
CA LYS A 238 -23.72 -1.04 6.81
C LYS A 238 -22.86 -0.18 5.89
N GLU A 239 -21.54 -0.29 6.03
CA GLU A 239 -20.56 0.34 5.15
C GLU A 239 -19.38 -0.64 4.91
N ALA A 240 -18.65 -0.44 3.83
CA ALA A 240 -17.37 -1.10 3.60
C ALA A 240 -16.38 -0.06 3.06
N PHE A 241 -15.10 -0.27 3.30
CA PHE A 241 -14.05 0.59 2.75
C PHE A 241 -12.70 -0.12 2.67
N VAL A 242 -11.77 0.49 1.94
CA VAL A 242 -10.37 0.05 1.86
C VAL A 242 -9.42 1.17 2.25
N SER A 243 -8.22 0.80 2.70
CA SER A 243 -7.16 1.78 2.98
C SER A 243 -5.81 1.44 2.37
N SER A 244 -5.10 2.43 1.85
CA SER A 244 -3.71 2.34 1.43
C SER A 244 -3.04 3.73 1.46
N ALA A 245 -1.70 3.78 1.36
CA ALA A 245 -0.97 5.05 1.41
C ALA A 245 -1.45 6.08 0.38
N THR A 246 -1.77 5.65 -0.84
CA THR A 246 -2.22 6.54 -1.93
C THR A 246 -3.73 6.47 -2.19
N THR A 247 -4.45 5.74 -1.37
CA THR A 247 -5.92 5.68 -1.37
C THR A 247 -6.49 6.50 -0.21
N PHE A 248 -5.75 6.57 0.89
CA PHE A 248 -6.24 6.91 2.23
C PHE A 248 -7.39 6.00 2.61
N ILE A 249 -8.62 6.43 2.37
CA ILE A 249 -9.84 5.63 2.55
C ILE A 249 -10.70 5.75 1.30
N TRP A 250 -11.02 4.64 0.66
CA TRP A 250 -12.04 4.60 -0.40
C TRP A 250 -13.25 3.78 0.06
N PRO A 251 -14.47 4.35 0.03
CA PRO A 251 -15.69 3.62 0.30
C PRO A 251 -15.89 2.50 -0.73
N VAL A 252 -16.34 1.32 -0.28
CA VAL A 252 -16.76 0.22 -1.14
C VAL A 252 -18.28 0.22 -1.16
N VAL A 253 -18.86 0.44 -2.34
CA VAL A 253 -20.32 0.58 -2.52
C VAL A 253 -20.95 -0.65 -3.15
N SER A 254 -20.15 -1.55 -3.71
CA SER A 254 -20.61 -2.84 -4.20
C SER A 254 -19.52 -3.90 -4.07
N ILE A 255 -19.93 -5.12 -3.70
CA ILE A 255 -19.07 -6.31 -3.65
C ILE A 255 -19.78 -7.43 -4.42
N ASP A 256 -19.14 -7.98 -5.45
CA ASP A 256 -19.70 -9.06 -6.29
C ASP A 256 -21.07 -8.76 -6.89
N GLY A 257 -21.31 -7.48 -7.22
CA GLY A 257 -22.60 -6.99 -7.71
C GLY A 257 -23.66 -6.77 -6.63
N ASN A 258 -23.41 -7.16 -5.38
CA ASN A 258 -24.26 -6.80 -4.24
C ASN A 258 -24.00 -5.34 -3.85
N THR A 259 -25.06 -4.58 -3.63
CA THR A 259 -24.97 -3.20 -3.13
C THR A 259 -24.67 -3.21 -1.64
N ILE A 260 -23.67 -2.44 -1.20
CA ILE A 260 -23.35 -2.29 0.23
C ILE A 260 -24.05 -1.07 0.80
N GLY A 261 -24.75 -1.25 1.92
CA GLY A 261 -25.55 -0.19 2.56
C GLY A 261 -26.51 0.49 1.58
N SER A 262 -26.32 1.79 1.35
CA SER A 262 -27.14 2.58 0.41
C SER A 262 -26.61 2.63 -1.02
N GLY A 263 -25.50 1.95 -1.33
CA GLY A 263 -24.80 2.05 -2.62
C GLY A 263 -24.08 3.38 -2.84
N LYS A 264 -23.87 4.15 -1.76
CA LYS A 264 -23.16 5.43 -1.73
C LYS A 264 -22.08 5.38 -0.65
N PRO A 265 -21.03 6.24 -0.74
CA PRO A 265 -20.08 6.44 0.34
C PRO A 265 -20.73 6.55 1.71
N GLY A 266 -20.28 5.71 2.64
CA GLY A 266 -20.78 5.70 4.01
C GLY A 266 -20.28 6.89 4.84
N GLU A 267 -21.00 7.20 5.92
CA GLU A 267 -20.72 8.34 6.79
C GLU A 267 -19.44 8.12 7.59
N ILE A 268 -19.24 6.91 8.15
CA ILE A 268 -18.06 6.59 8.95
C ILE A 268 -16.81 6.57 8.07
N ALA A 269 -16.87 5.92 6.90
CA ALA A 269 -15.76 5.90 5.96
C ALA A 269 -15.36 7.32 5.49
N SER A 270 -16.35 8.17 5.18
CA SER A 270 -16.12 9.55 4.73
C SER A 270 -15.56 10.43 5.85
N LYS A 271 -16.12 10.35 7.06
CA LYS A 271 -15.65 11.10 8.23
C LYS A 271 -14.21 10.73 8.59
N LEU A 272 -13.88 9.44 8.64
CA LEU A 272 -12.52 8.99 8.91
C LEU A 272 -11.54 9.47 7.83
N ARG A 273 -11.99 9.55 6.58
CA ARG A 273 -11.15 10.02 5.48
C ARG A 273 -10.78 11.48 5.67
N ASP A 274 -11.76 12.31 5.98
CA ASP A 274 -11.55 13.75 6.19
C ASP A 274 -10.61 14.00 7.36
N ILE A 275 -10.82 13.29 8.48
CA ILE A 275 -9.96 13.37 9.66
C ILE A 275 -8.54 12.92 9.35
N TYR A 276 -8.38 11.83 8.60
CA TYR A 276 -7.06 11.36 8.18
C TYR A 276 -6.35 12.39 7.30
N ILE A 277 -7.03 12.97 6.30
CA ILE A 277 -6.42 13.96 5.41
C ILE A 277 -6.01 15.21 6.19
N GLN A 278 -6.88 15.70 7.08
CA GLN A 278 -6.57 16.85 7.93
C GLN A 278 -5.34 16.59 8.80
N THR A 279 -5.34 15.45 9.51
CA THR A 279 -4.22 15.05 10.37
C THR A 279 -2.93 14.88 9.56
N ALA A 280 -3.01 14.26 8.38
CA ALA A 280 -1.87 14.08 7.49
C ALA A 280 -1.29 15.43 7.04
N MET A 281 -2.13 16.40 6.69
CA MET A 281 -1.69 17.74 6.30
C MET A 281 -0.99 18.50 7.44
N GLU A 282 -1.46 18.32 8.68
CA GLU A 282 -0.90 18.93 9.88
C GLU A 282 0.44 18.30 10.29
N LEU A 283 0.53 16.96 10.24
CA LEU A 283 1.70 16.21 10.69
C LEU A 283 2.77 16.00 9.60
N ALA A 284 2.45 16.25 8.33
CA ALA A 284 3.38 16.05 7.22
C ALA A 284 4.66 16.91 7.39
N LYS A 285 5.82 16.27 7.16
CA LYS A 285 7.16 16.85 7.35
C LYS A 285 8.06 16.76 6.12
#